data_AF-A0A7C4BSV2-F1
#
_entry.id   AF-A0A7C4BSV2-F1
#
_cell.length_a   1.000
_cell.length_b   1.000
_cell.length_c   1.000
_cell.angle_alpha   90.00
_cell.angle_beta   90.00
_cell.angle_gamma   90.00
#
_symmetry.space_group_name_H-M   'P 1'
#
loop_
_entity.id
_entity.type
_entity.pdbx_description
1 polymer ?
#
loop_
_entity_poly.entity_id
_entity_poly.type
_entity_poly.pdbx_seq_one_letter_code
_entity_poly.pdbx_strand_id
1 'polypeptide(L)'
;MPQLKESLALGALGFLALLFWHQEWLSGFVYGFLLIFFLRLGYSYLARHGQKSSILGLLALFKQILLAGLAILGILLGLPPIGVALGLSLWPISLWIWALRHVRESR
;
A
#
# COMPACT_ATOMS: atom_id res chain seq x y z
N MET A 1 -4.10 -14.77 2.82
CA MET A 1 -4.54 -13.54 2.08
C MET A 1 -3.74 -13.46 0.78
N PRO A 2 -4.28 -13.96 -0.33
CA PRO A 2 -3.58 -14.00 -1.63
C PRO A 2 -3.04 -12.62 -2.07
N GLN A 3 -3.76 -11.56 -1.71
CA GLN A 3 -3.43 -10.18 -2.06
C GLN A 3 -2.15 -9.62 -1.40
N LEU A 4 -1.66 -10.25 -0.31
CA LEU A 4 -0.45 -9.80 0.41
C LEU A 4 0.82 -10.20 -0.35
N LYS A 5 0.80 -11.40 -0.96
CA LYS A 5 1.86 -11.88 -1.85
C LYS A 5 1.95 -11.01 -3.11
N GLU A 6 0.81 -10.58 -3.64
CA GLU A 6 0.74 -9.71 -4.80
C GLU A 6 1.32 -8.32 -4.52
N SER A 7 1.03 -7.72 -3.36
CA SER A 7 1.70 -6.48 -2.97
C SER A 7 3.21 -6.63 -2.79
N LEU A 8 3.69 -7.74 -2.23
CA LEU A 8 5.13 -8.00 -2.11
C LEU A 8 5.79 -8.16 -3.48
N ALA A 9 5.16 -8.91 -4.39
CA ALA A 9 5.65 -9.09 -5.75
C ALA A 9 5.68 -7.76 -6.52
N LEU A 10 4.61 -6.96 -6.44
CA LEU A 10 4.55 -5.64 -7.05
C LEU A 10 5.54 -4.66 -6.42
N GLY A 11 5.73 -4.73 -5.10
CA GLY A 11 6.73 -3.97 -4.37
C GLY A 11 8.16 -4.31 -4.83
N ALA A 12 8.47 -5.60 -4.96
CA ALA A 12 9.77 -6.06 -5.44
C ALA A 12 10.02 -5.64 -6.91
N LEU A 13 9.03 -5.79 -7.78
CA LEU A 13 9.12 -5.35 -9.18
C LEU A 13 9.28 -3.84 -9.29
N GLY A 14 8.50 -3.06 -8.52
CA GLY A 14 8.62 -1.60 -8.48
C GLY A 14 9.96 -1.14 -7.93
N PHE A 15 10.47 -1.81 -6.89
CA PHE A 15 11.80 -1.55 -6.34
C PHE A 15 12.89 -1.79 -7.38
N LEU A 16 12.87 -2.96 -8.05
CA LEU A 16 13.83 -3.28 -9.11
C LEU A 16 13.75 -2.28 -10.26
N ALA A 17 12.54 -1.93 -10.72
CA ALA A 17 12.36 -0.94 -11.78
C ALA A 17 12.97 0.43 -11.41
N LEU A 18 12.73 0.90 -10.19
CA LEU A 18 13.27 2.17 -9.71
C LEU A 18 14.79 2.13 -9.47
N LEU A 19 15.33 0.97 -9.08
CA LEU A 19 16.77 0.78 -8.89
C LEU A 19 17.57 1.03 -10.17
N PHE A 20 17.01 0.67 -11.33
CA PHE A 20 17.66 0.83 -12.64
C PHE A 20 17.27 2.11 -13.38
N TRP A 21 16.10 2.69 -13.09
CA TRP A 21 15.58 3.85 -13.83
C TRP A 21 15.77 5.19 -13.11
N HIS A 22 15.26 5.34 -11.89
CA HIS A 22 15.32 6.60 -11.12
C HIS A 22 15.60 6.30 -9.64
N GLN A 23 16.88 6.12 -9.31
CA GLN A 23 17.33 5.80 -7.95
C GLN A 23 16.93 6.86 -6.93
N GLU A 24 16.82 8.12 -7.36
CA GLU A 24 16.39 9.22 -6.51
C GLU A 24 14.99 8.98 -5.93
N TRP A 25 14.07 8.28 -6.62
CA TRP A 25 12.72 8.00 -6.15
C TRP A 25 12.63 6.78 -5.22
N LEU A 26 13.72 6.01 -5.12
CA LEU A 26 13.75 4.73 -4.40
C LEU A 26 13.45 4.91 -2.92
N SER A 27 14.02 5.94 -2.28
CA SER A 27 13.82 6.22 -0.85
C SER A 27 12.36 6.53 -0.53
N GLY A 28 11.73 7.39 -1.33
CA GLY A 28 10.31 7.71 -1.23
C GLY A 28 9.44 6.48 -1.49
N PHE A 29 9.79 5.67 -2.49
CA PHE A 29 9.06 4.44 -2.81
C PHE A 29 9.11 3.41 -1.69
N VAL A 30 10.30 3.12 -1.15
CA VAL A 30 10.46 2.18 -0.03
C VAL A 30 9.69 2.67 1.18
N TYR A 31 9.75 3.96 1.48
CA TYR A 31 8.98 4.56 2.56
C TYR A 31 7.47 4.35 2.36
N GLY A 32 6.93 4.77 1.21
CA GLY A 32 5.50 4.64 0.90
C GLY A 32 5.03 3.19 0.88
N PHE A 33 5.86 2.28 0.36
CA PHE A 33 5.58 0.85 0.31
C PHE A 33 5.54 0.22 1.71
N LEU A 34 6.54 0.47 2.56
CA LEU A 34 6.57 -0.04 3.93
C LEU A 34 5.38 0.50 4.73
N LEU A 35 5.11 1.79 4.58
CA LEU A 35 3.98 2.46 5.24
C LEU A 35 2.67 1.73 4.94
N ILE A 36 2.37 1.52 3.66
CA ILE A 36 1.11 0.89 3.26
C ILE A 36 1.08 -0.60 3.63
N PHE A 37 2.22 -1.28 3.60
CA PHE A 37 2.36 -2.69 3.96
C PHE A 37 2.04 -2.94 5.44
N PHE A 38 2.62 -2.17 6.36
CA PHE A 38 2.34 -2.30 7.80
C PHE A 38 0.90 -1.93 8.14
N LEU A 39 0.37 -0.85 7.57
CA LEU A 39 -1.03 -0.47 7.74
C LEU A 39 -2.01 -1.53 7.22
N ARG A 40 -1.64 -2.22 6.13
CA ARG A 40 -2.41 -3.35 5.63
C ARG A 40 -2.38 -4.54 6.57
N LEU A 41 -1.23 -4.88 7.13
CA LEU A 41 -1.11 -5.97 8.11
C LEU A 41 -1.96 -5.69 9.34
N GLY A 42 -1.86 -4.49 9.91
CA GLY A 42 -2.67 -4.07 11.05
C GLY A 42 -4.17 -4.13 10.76
N TYR A 43 -4.61 -3.53 9.64
CA TYR A 43 -6.02 -3.56 9.25
C TYR A 43 -6.54 -4.99 9.02
N SER A 44 -5.75 -5.83 8.36
CA SER A 44 -6.10 -7.24 8.10
C SER A 44 -6.20 -8.06 9.38
N TYR A 45 -5.34 -7.79 10.36
CA TYR A 45 -5.37 -8.43 11.67
C TYR A 45 -6.63 -8.05 12.46
N LEU A 46 -6.94 -6.75 12.51
CA LEU A 46 -8.14 -6.19 13.14
C LEU A 46 -9.43 -6.70 12.47
N ALA A 47 -9.47 -6.76 11.14
CA ALA A 47 -10.62 -7.27 10.41
C ALA A 47 -10.92 -8.75 10.69
N ARG A 48 -9.89 -9.57 10.94
CA ARG A 48 -10.06 -10.99 11.32
C ARG A 48 -10.59 -11.19 12.73
N HIS A 49 -10.46 -10.20 13.62
CA HIS A 49 -10.98 -10.26 14.98
C HIS A 49 -12.50 -10.00 15.08
N GLY A 50 -13.23 -10.01 13.96
CA GLY A 50 -14.70 -9.98 13.96
C GLY A 50 -15.31 -8.66 14.43
N GLN A 51 -14.59 -7.54 14.29
CA GLN A 51 -15.11 -6.24 14.67
C GLN A 51 -16.33 -5.84 13.83
N LYS A 52 -17.29 -5.15 14.45
CA LYS A 52 -18.52 -4.66 13.81
C LYS A 52 -18.20 -3.79 12.59
N SER A 53 -19.03 -3.88 11.54
CA SER A 53 -18.86 -3.16 10.27
C SER A 53 -18.66 -1.64 10.44
N SER A 54 -19.34 -1.02 11.42
CA SER A 54 -19.17 0.40 11.76
C SER A 54 -17.76 0.74 12.26
N ILE A 55 -17.14 -0.16 13.03
CA ILE A 55 -15.79 0.00 13.56
C ILE A 55 -14.77 -0.11 12.42
N LEU A 56 -14.98 -1.04 11.48
CA LEU A 56 -14.14 -1.19 10.29
C LEU A 56 -14.17 0.04 9.37
N GLY A 57 -15.34 0.70 9.26
CA GLY A 57 -15.50 1.96 8.54
C GLY A 57 -14.72 3.11 9.20
N LEU A 58 -14.84 3.24 10.53
CA LEU A 58 -14.08 4.25 11.29
C LEU A 58 -12.56 4.02 11.17
N LEU A 59 -12.14 2.75 11.21
CA LEU A 59 -10.75 2.34 11.04
C LEU A 59 -10.22 2.65 9.63
N ALA A 60 -11.05 2.53 8.60
CA ALA A 60 -10.69 2.88 7.23
C ALA A 60 -10.46 4.40 7.08
N LEU A 61 -11.31 5.22 7.70
CA LEU A 61 -11.14 6.67 7.78
C LEU A 61 -9.86 7.06 8.51
N PHE A 62 -9.64 6.50 9.70
CA PHE A 62 -8.43 6.73 10.48
C PHE A 62 -7.16 6.33 9.71
N LYS A 63 -7.21 5.19 8.99
CA LYS A 63 -6.13 4.75 8.10
C LYS A 63 -5.82 5.77 7.00
N GLN A 64 -6.83 6.33 6.34
CA GLN A 64 -6.64 7.34 5.29
C GLN A 64 -5.98 8.61 5.84
N ILE A 65 -6.43 9.09 7.00
CA ILE A 65 -5.83 10.25 7.69
C ILE A 65 -4.37 9.96 8.05
N LEU A 66 -4.10 8.79 8.62
CA LEU A 66 -2.75 8.40 9.00
C LEU A 66 -1.81 8.27 7.79
N LEU A 67 -2.29 7.67 6.69
CA LEU A 67 -1.54 7.58 5.44
C LEU A 67 -1.24 8.95 4.85
N ALA A 68 -2.23 9.84 4.81
CA ALA A 68 -2.06 11.20 4.31
C ALA A 68 -1.05 11.97 5.18
N GLY A 69 -1.18 11.90 6.51
CA GLY A 69 -0.26 12.55 7.44
C GLY A 69 1.17 12.04 7.31
N LEU A 70 1.36 10.72 7.22
CA LEU A 70 2.68 10.11 7.07
C LEU A 70 3.27 10.35 5.67
N ALA A 71 2.44 10.40 4.62
CA ALA A 71 2.91 10.80 3.29
C ALA A 71 3.42 12.25 3.29
N ILE A 72 2.68 13.17 3.91
CA ILE A 72 3.10 14.58 4.06
C ILE A 72 4.38 14.66 4.89
N LEU A 73 4.46 13.93 6.01
CA LEU A 73 5.66 13.89 6.84
C LEU A 73 6.87 13.39 6.05
N GLY A 74 6.73 12.33 5.25
CA GLY A 74 7.78 11.83 4.38
C GLY A 74 8.29 12.91 3.41
N ILE A 75 7.37 13.66 2.79
CA ILE A 75 7.73 14.77 1.89
C ILE A 75 8.43 15.89 2.66
N LEU A 76 7.96 16.24 3.86
CA LEU A 76 8.59 17.25 4.72
C LEU A 76 10.01 16.83 5.18
N LEU A 77 10.26 15.54 5.31
CA LEU A 77 11.58 14.96 5.59
C LEU A 77 12.50 14.91 4.35
N GLY A 78 12.08 15.52 3.23
CA GLY A 78 12.87 15.60 2.00
C GLY A 78 12.77 14.35 1.11
N LEU A 79 11.82 13.46 1.35
CA LEU A 79 11.62 12.31 0.47
C LEU A 79 10.96 12.73 -0.85
N PRO A 80 11.36 12.12 -1.99
CA PRO A 80 10.78 12.42 -3.28
C PRO A 80 9.28 12.08 -3.30
N PRO A 81 8.40 13.07 -3.58
CA PRO A 81 6.95 12.88 -3.50
C PRO A 81 6.43 11.85 -4.50
N ILE A 82 7.04 11.79 -5.69
CA ILE A 82 6.71 10.80 -6.73
C ILE A 82 6.99 9.38 -6.23
N GLY A 83 8.16 9.16 -5.61
CA GLY A 83 8.51 7.88 -5.01
C GLY A 83 7.48 7.45 -3.97
N VAL A 84 7.14 8.35 -3.04
CA VAL A 84 6.14 8.08 -1.99
C VAL A 84 4.78 7.71 -2.61
N ALA A 85 4.31 8.48 -3.60
CA ALA A 85 3.05 8.20 -4.28
C ALA A 85 3.04 6.83 -4.97
N LEU A 86 4.13 6.47 -5.67
CA LEU A 86 4.29 5.17 -6.31
C LEU A 86 4.23 4.04 -5.28
N GLY A 87 4.97 4.15 -4.17
CA GLY A 87 4.96 3.15 -3.10
C GLY A 87 3.56 2.94 -2.48
N LEU A 88 2.82 4.04 -2.26
CA LEU A 88 1.45 4.00 -1.73
C LEU A 88 0.45 3.37 -2.72
N SER A 89 0.64 3.61 -4.03
CA SER A 89 -0.26 3.15 -5.09
C SER A 89 -0.25 1.63 -5.29
N LEU A 90 0.77 0.92 -4.81
CA LEU A 90 0.89 -0.53 -4.95
C LEU A 90 -0.27 -1.29 -4.29
N TRP A 91 -0.85 -0.73 -3.24
CA TRP A 91 -1.99 -1.37 -2.58
C TRP A 91 -3.25 -1.38 -3.44
N PRO A 92 -3.80 -0.24 -3.92
CA PRO A 92 -4.96 -0.26 -4.80
C PRO A 92 -4.70 -1.06 -6.07
N ILE A 93 -3.48 -1.01 -6.63
CA ILE A 93 -3.10 -1.84 -7.80
C ILE A 93 -3.21 -3.34 -7.47
N SER A 94 -2.70 -3.79 -6.32
CA SER A 94 -2.81 -5.19 -5.91
C SER A 94 -4.27 -5.65 -5.74
N LEU A 95 -5.14 -4.77 -5.21
CA LEU A 95 -6.57 -5.07 -5.07
C LEU A 95 -7.26 -5.17 -6.43
N TRP A 96 -6.90 -4.29 -7.36
CA TRP A 96 -7.41 -4.31 -8.73
C TRP A 96 -7.02 -5.60 -9.46
N ILE A 97 -5.75 -6.00 -9.38
CA ILE A 97 -5.26 -7.25 -9.99
C ILE A 97 -6.00 -8.46 -9.41
N TRP A 98 -6.16 -8.51 -8.09
CA TRP A 98 -6.92 -9.56 -7.44
C TRP A 98 -8.37 -9.59 -7.89
N ALA A 99 -9.05 -8.44 -7.92
CA ALA A 99 -10.44 -8.33 -8.32
C ALA A 99 -10.66 -8.79 -9.77
N LEU A 100 -9.78 -8.37 -10.69
CA LEU A 100 -9.80 -8.79 -12.09
C LEU A 100 -9.60 -10.30 -12.25
N ARG A 101 -8.67 -10.88 -11.48
CA ARG A 101 -8.45 -12.33 -11.49
C ARG A 101 -9.66 -13.08 -10.98
N HIS A 102 -10.23 -12.63 -9.86
CA HIS A 102 -11.39 -13.27 -9.25
C HIS A 102 -12.60 -13.25 -10.18
N VAL A 103 -12.88 -12.13 -10.84
CA VAL A 103 -13.95 -12.02 -11.84
C VAL A 103 -13.76 -12.97 -13.02
N ARG A 104 -12.51 -13.21 -13.46
CA ARG A 104 -12.21 -14.15 -14.56
C ARG A 104 -12.41 -15.61 -14.15
N GLU A 105 -11.97 -15.99 -12.95
CA GLU A 105 -12.07 -17.36 -12.43
C GLU A 105 -13.51 -17.76 -12.05
N SER A 106 -14.41 -16.78 -11.89
CA SER A 106 -15.82 -17.00 -11.51
C SER A 106 -16.76 -17.18 -12.73
N ARG A 107 -16.24 -17.09 -13.95
CA ARG A 107 -16.95 -17.31 -15.21
C ARG A 107 -16.53 -18.62 -15.83
#